data_AF-A0A6I5NYJ3-F1
#
_entry.id   AF-A0A6I5NYJ3-F1
#
_cell.length_a   1.000
_cell.length_b   1.000
_cell.length_c   1.000
_cell.angle_alpha   90.00
_cell.angle_beta   90.00
_cell.angle_gamma   90.00
#
_symmetry.space_group_name_H-M   'P 1'
#
loop_
_entity.id
_entity.type
_entity.pdbx_description
1 polymer ?
#
loop_
_entity_poly.entity_id
_entity_poly.type
_entity_poly.pdbx_seq_one_letter_code
_entity_poly.pdbx_strand_id
1 'polypeptide(L)' 'MRCPKDLNVMLETGQLTAGLAAECCPTCQGAWIDSETYQAWQTAQLDTELRLGV' A
#
# COMPACT_ATOMS: atom_id res chain seq x y z
N MET A 1 -8.72 0.34 9.67
CA MET A 1 -8.74 -0.92 10.45
C MET A 1 -7.84 -0.84 11.69
N ARG A 2 -7.83 -1.83 12.59
CA ARG A 2 -6.88 -1.90 13.74
C ARG A 2 -5.57 -2.53 13.30
N CYS A 3 -4.44 -2.02 13.78
CA CYS A 3 -3.12 -2.55 13.43
C CYS A 3 -2.99 -4.03 13.87
N PRO A 4 -2.66 -4.96 12.96
CA PRO A 4 -2.46 -6.37 13.31
C PRO A 4 -1.27 -6.63 14.25
N LYS A 5 -0.30 -5.69 14.29
CA LYS A 5 0.92 -5.80 15.12
C LYS A 5 0.76 -5.13 16.49
N ASP A 6 0.38 -3.86 16.53
CA ASP A 6 0.28 -3.12 17.80
C ASP A 6 -1.07 -3.31 18.50
N LEU A 7 -2.07 -3.91 17.82
CA LEU A 7 -3.41 -4.30 18.25
C LEU A 7 -4.27 -3.24 18.96
N ASN A 8 -3.75 -2.12 19.43
CA ASN A 8 -4.46 -1.08 20.18
C ASN A 8 -4.46 0.26 19.43
N VAL A 9 -3.92 0.27 18.23
CA VAL A 9 -3.75 1.46 17.40
C VAL A 9 -4.61 1.31 16.15
N MET A 10 -5.35 2.37 15.81
CA MET A 10 -6.06 2.46 14.54
C MET A 10 -5.06 2.83 13.45
N LEU A 11 -5.16 2.15 12.31
CA LEU A 11 -4.40 2.57 11.14
C LEU A 11 -4.99 3.87 10.59
N GLU A 12 -4.10 4.67 10.02
CA GLU A 12 -4.39 5.94 9.37
C GLU A 12 -4.22 5.79 7.86
N THR A 13 -5.00 6.53 7.06
CA THR A 13 -4.84 6.52 5.61
C THR A 13 -3.50 7.14 5.20
N GLY A 14 -2.79 6.47 4.30
CA GLY A 14 -1.51 6.92 3.78
C GLY A 14 -1.23 6.41 2.37
N GLN A 15 0.01 6.62 1.92
CA GLN A 15 0.52 6.09 0.66
C GLN A 15 1.91 5.51 0.90
N LEU A 16 2.17 4.34 0.31
CA LEU A 16 3.48 3.70 0.39
C LEU A 16 4.43 4.21 -0.70
N THR A 17 3.88 4.45 -1.89
CA THR A 17 4.58 5.01 -3.04
C THR A 17 3.56 5.63 -4.01
N ALA A 18 4.03 6.24 -5.09
CA ALA A 18 3.18 6.84 -6.11
C ALA A 18 2.13 5.82 -6.62
N GLY A 19 0.86 6.19 -6.48
CA GLY A 19 -0.27 5.37 -6.91
C GLY A 19 -0.60 4.18 -6.01
N LEU A 20 0.08 3.99 -4.87
CA LEU A 20 -0.18 2.88 -3.94
C LEU A 20 -0.67 3.39 -2.58
N ALA A 21 -1.99 3.43 -2.43
CA ALA A 21 -2.63 3.73 -1.15
C ALA A 21 -2.37 2.59 -0.14
N ALA A 22 -2.24 2.98 1.12
CA ALA A 22 -2.03 2.05 2.23
C ALA A 22 -2.72 2.57 3.50
N GLU A 23 -2.91 1.68 4.47
CA GLU A 23 -3.24 2.00 5.84
C GLU A 23 -1.97 1.89 6.70
N CYS A 24 -1.53 2.99 7.30
CA CYS A 24 -0.26 3.10 8.00
C CYS A 24 -0.46 3.09 9.52
N CYS A 25 0.39 2.37 10.24
CA CYS A 25 0.42 2.42 11.70
C CYS A 25 1.39 3.51 12.19
N PRO A 26 0.95 4.49 12.99
CA PRO A 26 1.84 5.53 13.51
C PRO A 26 2.82 5.00 14.58
N THR A 27 2.64 3.78 15.09
CA THR A 27 3.47 3.19 16.15
C THR A 27 4.53 2.25 15.59
N CYS A 28 4.15 1.14 14.96
CA CYS A 28 5.13 0.21 14.38
C CYS A 28 5.64 0.61 12.99
N GLN A 29 5.11 1.67 12.38
CA GLN A 29 5.46 2.14 11.02
C GLN A 29 5.17 1.10 9.92
N GLY A 30 4.33 0.09 10.20
CA GLY A 30 3.86 -0.85 9.18
C GLY A 30 2.84 -0.22 8.25
N ALA A 31 2.96 -0.50 6.95
CA ALA A 31 1.99 -0.15 5.92
C ALA A 31 1.24 -1.41 5.48
N TRP A 32 -0.09 -1.31 5.43
CA TRP A 32 -0.99 -2.41 5.12
C TRP A 32 -1.76 -2.04 3.86
N ILE A 33 -1.77 -2.93 2.88
CA ILE A 33 -2.42 -2.71 1.59
C ILE A 33 -3.36 -3.88 1.37
N ASP A 34 -4.59 -3.59 0.93
CA ASP A 34 -5.51 -4.64 0.54
C ASP A 34 -5.05 -5.32 -0.76
N SER A 35 -5.38 -6.60 -0.89
CA SER A 35 -4.87 -7.42 -2.00
C SER A 35 -5.30 -6.90 -3.38
N GLU A 36 -6.50 -6.33 -3.50
CA GLU A 36 -7.04 -5.85 -4.78
C GLU A 36 -6.29 -4.58 -5.24
N THR A 37 -6.12 -3.61 -4.33
CA THR A 37 -5.33 -2.40 -4.58
C THR A 37 -3.89 -2.73 -4.94
N TYR A 38 -3.26 -3.68 -4.24
CA TYR A 38 -1.89 -4.08 -4.55
C TYR A 38 -1.78 -4.72 -5.95
N GLN A 39 -2.69 -5.63 -6.31
CA GLN A 39 -2.72 -6.26 -7.63
C GLN A 39 -2.97 -5.25 -8.76
N ALA A 40 -3.89 -4.30 -8.56
CA ALA A 40 -4.16 -3.23 -9.52
C ALA A 40 -2.92 -2.36 -9.74
N TRP A 41 -2.22 -1.98 -8.66
CA TRP A 41 -0.98 -1.20 -8.75
C TRP A 41 0.14 -1.97 -9.47
N GLN A 42 0.31 -3.27 -9.18
CA GLN A 42 1.30 -4.10 -9.88
C GLN A 42 1.01 -4.18 -11.38
N THR A 43 -0.26 -4.31 -11.76
CA THR A 43 -0.66 -4.36 -13.17
C THR A 43 -0.38 -3.03 -13.88
N ALA A 44 -0.64 -1.90 -13.21
CA ALA A 44 -0.34 -0.57 -13.73
C ALA A 44 1.16 -0.32 -13.90
N GLN A 45 1.99 -0.86 -13.00
CA GLN A 45 3.46 -0.83 -13.14
C GLN A 45 3.91 -1.58 -14.39
N LEU A 46 3.42 -2.80 -14.60
CA LEU A 46 3.80 -3.62 -15.76
C LEU A 46 3.42 -2.96 -17.09
N ASP A 47 2.23 -2.36 -17.16
CA ASP A 47 1.79 -1.59 -18.35
C ASP A 47 2.67 -0.35 -18.57
N THR A 48 3.14 0.29 -17.49
CA THR A 48 4.07 1.42 -17.57
C THR A 48 5.46 0.99 -18.05
N GLU A 49 6.02 -0.10 -17.53
CA GLU A 49 7.31 -0.65 -17.95
C GLU A 49 7.27 -1.06 -19.44
N LEU A 50 6.21 -1.77 -19.85
CA LEU A 50 6.01 -2.17 -21.24
C LEU A 50 5.89 -0.97 -22.19
N ARG A 51 5.25 0.12 -21.75
CA ARG A 51 5.13 1.37 -22.53
C ARG A 51 6.42 2.17 -22.60
N LEU A 52 7.25 2.12 -21.56
CA LEU A 52 8.51 2.86 -21.48
C LEU A 52 9.70 2.07 -22.03
N GLY A 53 9.53 0.79 -22.35
CA GLY A 53 10.56 -0.06 -22.94
C GLY A 53 11.76 -0.31 -22.02
N VAL A 54 11.51 -0.29 -20.71
CA VAL A 54 12.51 -0.57 -19.65
C VAL A 54 12.42 -2.03 -19.24
#